data_AF-A0A3B7PXZ8-F1
#
_entry.id   AF-A0A3B7PXZ8-F1
#
_cell.length_a   1.000
_cell.length_b   1.000
_cell.length_c   1.000
_cell.angle_alpha   90.00
_cell.angle_beta   90.00
_cell.angle_gamma   90.00
#
_symmetry.space_group_name_H-M   'P 1'
#
loop_
_entity.id
_entity.type
_entity.pdbx_description
1 polymer ?
#
loop_
_entity_poly.entity_id
_entity_poly.type
_entity_poly.pdbx_seq_one_letter_code
_entity_poly.pdbx_strand_id
1 'polypeptide(L)'
;MNAQAPVPADQQPEAPAAMPIQNYADFYRFYLTEHRNIMSRRLHVAGSAAGLYFFSKALRRRQPKYFLYGLASGYACAWIGHFVFEKNKPASFKQPLYSFISDWRMLADVARGNLSLLERSRDKIDS
;
A
#
# COMPACT_ATOMS: atom_id res chain seq x y z
N MET A 1 16.26 -37.99 22.76
CA MET A 1 15.70 -37.86 21.40
C MET A 1 14.35 -37.18 21.52
N ASN A 2 14.29 -35.87 21.25
CA ASN A 2 13.02 -35.16 21.12
C ASN A 2 13.04 -34.49 19.75
N ALA A 3 12.43 -35.14 18.76
CA ALA A 3 12.19 -34.53 17.46
C ALA A 3 11.04 -33.53 17.63
N GLN A 4 11.33 -32.24 17.58
CA GLN A 4 10.31 -31.21 17.45
C GLN A 4 9.65 -31.38 16.08
N ALA A 5 8.33 -31.57 16.07
CA ALA A 5 7.52 -31.63 14.87
C ALA A 5 7.65 -30.31 14.09
N PRO A 6 7.60 -30.33 12.74
CA PRO A 6 7.62 -29.11 11.95
C PRO A 6 6.39 -28.26 12.30
N VAL A 7 6.65 -26.99 12.62
CA VAL A 7 5.62 -25.99 12.90
C VAL A 7 4.77 -25.78 11.64
N PRO A 8 3.42 -25.75 11.73
CA PRO A 8 2.55 -25.46 10.59
C PRO A 8 2.91 -24.12 9.94
N ALA A 9 2.83 -24.05 8.61
CA ALA A 9 3.24 -22.90 7.80
C ALA A 9 2.55 -21.56 8.15
N ASP A 10 1.47 -21.59 8.93
CA ASP A 10 0.68 -20.42 9.35
C ASP A 10 1.23 -19.70 10.59
N GLN A 11 2.36 -20.13 11.16
CA GLN A 11 2.91 -19.58 12.43
C GLN A 11 4.35 -19.05 12.35
N GLN A 12 4.90 -18.80 11.15
CA GLN A 12 6.22 -18.15 11.08
C GLN A 12 6.08 -16.63 11.31
N PRO A 13 6.77 -16.04 12.31
CA PRO A 13 6.92 -14.59 12.37
C PRO A 13 7.69 -14.14 11.13
N GLU A 14 7.04 -13.36 10.26
CA GLU A 14 7.60 -12.84 9.02
C GLU A 14 8.86 -12.00 9.29
N ALA A 15 10.03 -12.62 9.22
CA ALA A 15 11.28 -11.92 9.05
C ALA A 15 11.24 -11.18 7.70
N PRO A 16 11.77 -9.95 7.60
CA PRO A 16 11.69 -9.18 6.36
C PRO A 16 12.37 -9.97 5.26
N ALA A 17 11.59 -10.41 4.27
CA ALA A 17 12.11 -11.02 3.07
C ALA A 17 13.24 -10.14 2.53
N ALA A 18 14.42 -10.73 2.30
CA ALA A 18 15.56 -10.01 1.76
C ALA A 18 15.13 -9.24 0.51
N MET A 19 15.26 -7.92 0.53
CA MET A 19 14.95 -7.09 -0.63
C MET A 19 15.98 -7.40 -1.74
N PRO A 20 15.58 -7.44 -3.02
CA PRO A 20 14.22 -7.23 -3.55
C PRO A 20 13.33 -8.47 -3.42
N ILE A 21 12.06 -8.26 -3.01
CA ILE A 21 11.06 -9.33 -2.99
C ILE A 21 10.69 -9.67 -4.43
N GLN A 22 10.88 -10.93 -4.82
CA GLN A 22 10.67 -11.36 -6.22
C GLN A 22 9.19 -11.52 -6.55
N ASN A 23 8.41 -12.07 -5.62
CA ASN A 23 6.99 -12.34 -5.80
C ASN A 23 6.13 -11.13 -5.38
N TYR A 24 5.25 -10.70 -6.28
CA TYR A 24 4.33 -9.58 -6.01
C TYR A 24 3.33 -9.89 -4.87
N ALA A 25 2.90 -11.14 -4.70
CA ALA A 25 1.99 -11.50 -3.61
C ALA A 25 2.63 -11.27 -2.23
N ASP A 26 3.89 -11.69 -2.08
CA ASP A 26 4.66 -11.51 -0.86
C ASP A 26 5.01 -10.03 -0.65
N PHE A 27 5.31 -9.31 -1.73
CA PHE A 27 5.49 -7.86 -1.67
C PHE A 27 4.23 -7.15 -1.20
N TYR A 28 3.05 -7.57 -1.67
CA TYR A 28 1.79 -6.94 -1.28
C TYR A 28 1.49 -7.18 0.20
N ARG A 29 1.75 -8.37 0.73
CA ARG A 29 1.67 -8.64 2.18
C ARG A 29 2.61 -7.73 2.97
N PHE A 30 3.89 -7.70 2.59
CA PHE A 30 4.87 -6.78 3.18
C PHE A 30 4.39 -5.32 3.10
N TYR A 31 3.89 -4.89 1.96
CA TYR A 31 3.36 -3.54 1.76
C TYR A 31 2.21 -3.24 2.72
N LEU A 32 1.28 -4.17 2.93
CA LEU A 32 0.18 -3.99 3.89
C LEU A 32 0.68 -3.87 5.34
N THR A 33 1.75 -4.59 5.71
CA THR A 33 2.39 -4.45 7.03
C THR A 33 3.08 -3.09 7.23
N GLU A 34 3.46 -2.41 6.15
CA GLU A 34 4.01 -1.04 6.17
C GLU A 34 2.91 0.04 6.18
N HIS A 35 1.63 -0.36 6.12
CA HIS A 35 0.46 0.52 6.17
C HIS A 35 -0.51 0.07 7.25
N ARG A 36 -0.02 -0.26 8.45
CA ARG A 36 -0.90 -0.75 9.53
C ARG A 36 -1.72 0.37 10.15
N ASN A 37 -1.25 1.61 10.07
CA ASN A 37 -2.00 2.76 10.54
C ASN A 37 -3.17 3.07 9.59
N ILE A 38 -4.39 3.11 10.15
CA ILE A 38 -5.62 3.42 9.40
C ILE A 38 -5.57 4.83 8.76
N MET A 39 -4.93 5.81 9.42
CA MET A 39 -4.76 7.15 8.81
C MET A 39 -3.82 7.11 7.62
N SER A 40 -2.74 6.31 7.70
CA SER A 40 -1.83 6.10 6.56
C SER A 40 -2.59 5.50 5.37
N ARG A 41 -3.38 4.44 5.60
CA ARG A 41 -4.24 3.85 4.55
C ARG A 41 -5.22 4.86 3.95
N ARG A 42 -5.91 5.64 4.78
CA ARG A 42 -6.85 6.67 4.32
C ARG A 42 -6.15 7.70 3.44
N LEU A 43 -4.97 8.15 3.82
CA LEU A 43 -4.19 9.11 3.04
C LEU A 43 -3.75 8.53 1.71
N HIS A 44 -3.30 7.28 1.66
CA HIS A 44 -2.96 6.62 0.40
C HIS A 44 -4.19 6.46 -0.49
N VAL A 45 -5.31 5.96 0.04
CA VAL A 45 -6.56 5.83 -0.71
C VAL A 45 -7.05 7.19 -1.25
N ALA A 46 -7.02 8.23 -0.42
CA ALA A 46 -7.39 9.59 -0.83
C ALA A 46 -6.44 10.12 -1.92
N GLY A 47 -5.13 9.90 -1.76
CA GLY A 47 -4.10 10.28 -2.74
C GLY A 47 -4.30 9.56 -4.09
N SER A 48 -4.53 8.25 -4.09
CA SER A 48 -4.80 7.47 -5.30
C SER A 48 -6.11 7.90 -5.98
N ALA A 49 -7.17 8.17 -5.21
CA ALA A 49 -8.44 8.67 -5.74
C ALA A 49 -8.30 10.07 -6.37
N ALA A 50 -7.58 10.99 -5.70
CA ALA A 50 -7.25 12.30 -6.25
C ALA A 50 -6.41 12.18 -7.53
N GLY A 51 -5.41 11.32 -7.54
CA GLY A 51 -4.59 11.00 -8.72
C GLY A 51 -5.45 10.51 -9.89
N LEU A 52 -6.37 9.58 -9.65
CA LEU A 52 -7.29 9.07 -10.66
C LEU A 52 -8.22 10.16 -11.21
N TYR A 53 -8.74 11.02 -10.34
CA TYR A 53 -9.57 12.16 -10.73
C TYR A 53 -8.81 13.12 -11.64
N PHE A 54 -7.59 13.50 -11.27
CA PHE A 54 -6.75 14.39 -12.08
C PHE A 54 -6.30 13.74 -13.40
N PHE A 55 -5.98 12.45 -13.40
CA PHE A 55 -5.69 11.68 -14.61
C PHE A 55 -6.87 11.68 -15.57
N SER A 56 -8.08 11.40 -15.08
CA SER A 56 -9.31 11.43 -15.87
C SER A 56 -9.57 12.82 -16.46
N LYS A 57 -9.29 13.88 -15.68
CA LYS A 57 -9.40 15.27 -16.13
C LYS A 57 -8.34 15.62 -17.18
N ALA A 58 -7.12 15.11 -17.05
CA ALA A 58 -6.04 15.27 -18.01
C ALA A 58 -6.43 14.71 -19.37
N LEU A 59 -6.98 13.48 -19.39
CA LEU A 59 -7.43 12.82 -20.62
C LEU A 59 -8.59 13.56 -21.28
N ARG A 60 -9.60 13.98 -20.49
CA ARG A 60 -10.76 14.71 -20.99
C ARG A 60 -10.42 16.09 -21.54
N ARG A 61 -9.49 16.81 -20.89
CA ARG A 61 -9.10 18.18 -21.28
C ARG A 61 -7.90 18.21 -22.24
N ARG A 62 -7.24 17.07 -22.48
CA ARG A 62 -5.95 16.94 -23.20
C ARG A 62 -4.89 17.93 -22.71
N GLN A 63 -4.92 18.21 -21.42
CA GLN A 63 -4.05 19.19 -20.78
C GLN A 63 -3.07 18.47 -19.84
N PRO A 64 -1.77 18.36 -20.20
CA PRO A 64 -0.81 17.57 -19.45
C PRO A 64 -0.55 18.12 -18.04
N LYS A 65 -0.81 19.41 -17.79
CA LYS A 65 -0.70 20.01 -16.44
C LYS A 65 -1.51 19.30 -15.35
N TYR A 66 -2.61 18.64 -15.71
CA TYR A 66 -3.40 17.87 -14.74
C TYR A 66 -2.67 16.61 -14.26
N PHE A 67 -1.75 16.05 -15.05
CA PHE A 67 -0.86 14.98 -14.56
C PHE A 67 0.02 15.46 -13.41
N LEU A 68 0.57 16.69 -13.50
CA LEU A 68 1.38 17.25 -12.42
C LEU A 68 0.58 17.40 -11.13
N TYR A 69 -0.66 17.87 -11.21
CA TYR A 69 -1.54 17.97 -10.05
C TYR A 69 -1.88 16.60 -9.45
N GLY A 70 -2.13 15.60 -10.30
CA GLY A 70 -2.35 14.22 -9.86
C GLY A 70 -1.12 13.63 -9.15
N LEU A 71 0.07 13.81 -9.71
CA LEU A 71 1.30 13.32 -9.12
C LEU A 71 1.62 14.04 -7.81
N ALA A 72 1.51 15.37 -7.78
CA ALA A 72 1.76 16.17 -6.59
C ALA A 72 0.81 15.81 -5.44
N SER A 73 -0.48 15.68 -5.72
CA SER A 73 -1.48 15.29 -4.70
C SER A 73 -1.28 13.86 -4.19
N GLY A 74 -0.99 12.91 -5.07
CA GLY A 74 -0.68 11.53 -4.69
C GLY A 74 0.56 11.43 -3.80
N TYR A 75 1.67 12.08 -4.20
CA TYR A 75 2.92 12.09 -3.43
C TYR A 75 2.75 12.79 -2.09
N ALA A 76 2.07 13.94 -2.04
CA ALA A 76 1.86 14.66 -0.79
C ALA A 76 1.07 13.81 0.22
N CYS A 77 -0.01 13.15 -0.21
CA CYS A 77 -0.79 12.31 0.69
C CYS A 77 0.00 11.09 1.18
N ALA A 78 0.71 10.40 0.28
CA ALA A 78 1.53 9.24 0.64
C ALA A 78 2.66 9.60 1.61
N TRP A 79 3.33 10.73 1.39
CA TRP A 79 4.39 11.20 2.27
C TRP A 79 3.87 11.59 3.66
N ILE A 80 2.70 12.24 3.75
CA ILE A 80 2.09 12.54 5.05
C ILE A 80 1.76 11.23 5.79
N GLY A 81 1.23 10.22 5.10
CA GLY A 81 0.96 8.90 5.67
C GLY A 81 2.20 8.25 6.27
N HIS A 82 3.25 8.13 5.47
CA HIS A 82 4.49 7.48 5.90
C HIS A 82 5.28 8.28 6.94
N PHE A 83 5.49 9.58 6.76
CA PHE A 83 6.36 10.35 7.66
C PHE A 83 5.69 10.82 8.95
N VAL A 84 4.38 11.09 8.92
CA VAL A 84 3.65 11.61 10.10
C VAL A 84 3.04 10.47 10.91
N PHE A 85 2.41 9.50 10.25
CA PHE A 85 1.63 8.46 10.94
C PHE A 85 2.40 7.16 11.14
N GLU A 86 3.05 6.65 10.10
CA GLU A 86 3.75 5.37 10.19
C GLU A 86 5.20 5.53 10.68
N LYS A 87 5.81 6.70 10.45
CA LYS A 87 7.21 7.04 10.73
C LYS A 87 8.20 6.03 10.14
N ASN A 88 7.87 5.44 8.99
CA ASN A 88 8.71 4.49 8.26
C ASN A 88 9.28 5.10 6.97
N LYS A 89 10.30 4.44 6.40
CA LYS A 89 10.80 4.79 5.07
C LYS A 89 9.86 4.17 4.03
N PRO A 90 9.27 4.95 3.11
CA PRO A 90 8.36 4.45 2.09
C PRO A 90 8.93 3.24 1.35
N ALA A 91 8.14 2.17 1.20
CA ALA A 91 8.53 0.99 0.42
C ALA A 91 8.90 1.34 -1.03
N SER A 92 8.41 2.49 -1.54
CA SER A 92 8.77 3.07 -2.84
C SER A 92 10.27 3.28 -3.03
N PHE A 93 11.05 3.46 -1.95
CA PHE A 93 12.52 3.53 -2.05
C PHE A 93 13.17 2.17 -2.34
N LYS A 94 12.46 1.08 -2.06
CA LYS A 94 12.98 -0.29 -2.21
C LYS A 94 12.56 -0.88 -3.57
N GLN A 95 11.28 -0.82 -3.91
CA GLN A 95 10.74 -1.32 -5.20
C GLN A 95 9.62 -0.38 -5.70
N PRO A 96 9.96 0.72 -6.41
CA PRO A 96 9.02 1.80 -6.73
C PRO A 96 7.82 1.35 -7.58
N LEU A 97 8.04 0.46 -8.56
CA LEU A 97 6.96 -0.05 -9.41
C LEU A 97 5.98 -0.92 -8.62
N TYR A 98 6.49 -1.80 -7.76
CA TYR A 98 5.65 -2.66 -6.94
C TYR A 98 4.86 -1.85 -5.90
N SER A 99 5.46 -0.82 -5.31
CA SER A 99 4.76 0.10 -4.40
C SER A 99 3.62 0.83 -5.12
N PHE A 100 3.88 1.37 -6.32
CA PHE A 100 2.86 2.07 -7.10
C PHE A 100 1.68 1.16 -7.46
N ILE A 101 1.95 -0.07 -7.92
CA ILE A 101 0.88 -1.06 -8.21
C ILE A 101 0.12 -1.41 -6.92
N SER A 102 0.81 -1.49 -5.78
CA SER A 102 0.22 -1.80 -4.48
C SER A 102 -0.70 -0.69 -3.95
N ASP A 103 -0.41 0.59 -4.23
CA ASP A 103 -1.34 1.70 -3.92
C ASP A 103 -2.69 1.51 -4.64
N TRP A 104 -2.66 1.15 -5.94
CA TRP A 104 -3.87 0.87 -6.72
C TRP A 104 -4.59 -0.39 -6.24
N ARG A 105 -3.83 -1.43 -5.89
CA ARG A 105 -4.40 -2.67 -5.35
C ARG A 105 -5.08 -2.43 -4.00
N MET A 106 -4.44 -1.68 -3.11
CA MET A 106 -5.03 -1.27 -1.84
C MET A 106 -6.31 -0.44 -2.04
N LEU A 107 -6.30 0.52 -2.97
CA LEU A 107 -7.52 1.26 -3.34
C LEU A 107 -8.64 0.30 -3.80
N ALA A 108 -8.31 -0.67 -4.66
CA ALA A 108 -9.27 -1.66 -5.14
C ALA A 108 -9.79 -2.59 -4.03
N ASP A 109 -8.91 -3.03 -3.12
CA ASP A 109 -9.28 -3.89 -2.00
C ASP A 109 -10.13 -3.15 -0.96
N VAL A 110 -9.90 -1.85 -0.76
CA VAL A 110 -10.82 -1.00 0.02
C VAL A 110 -12.17 -0.87 -0.69
N ALA A 111 -12.17 -0.62 -2.00
CA ALA A 111 -13.42 -0.49 -2.78
C ALA A 111 -14.24 -1.80 -2.81
N ARG A 112 -13.57 -2.95 -2.80
CA ARG A 112 -14.20 -4.28 -2.72
C ARG A 112 -14.61 -4.68 -1.30
N GLY A 113 -14.21 -3.90 -0.29
CA GLY A 113 -14.45 -4.22 1.13
C GLY A 113 -13.62 -5.40 1.65
N ASN A 114 -12.44 -5.62 1.07
CA ASN A 114 -11.41 -6.54 1.58
C ASN A 114 -10.55 -5.86 2.65
N LEU A 115 -10.36 -4.54 2.55
CA LEU A 115 -9.65 -3.71 3.52
C LEU A 115 -10.59 -2.66 4.13
N SER A 116 -10.45 -2.46 5.42
CA SER A 116 -11.20 -1.51 6.22
C SER A 116 -10.40 -0.22 6.41
N LEU A 117 -11.11 0.90 6.27
CA LEU A 117 -10.60 2.23 6.63
C LEU A 117 -11.08 2.69 8.00
N LEU A 118 -11.76 1.83 8.77
CA LEU A 118 -12.23 2.15 10.11
C LEU A 118 -11.34 1.48 11.16
N GLU A 119 -11.20 0.17 11.05
CA GLU A 119 -10.52 -0.69 12.01
C GLU A 119 -9.86 -1.85 11.28
N ARG A 120 -8.61 -2.17 11.63
CA ARG A 120 -7.82 -3.25 11.01
C ARG A 120 -8.41 -4.64 11.28
N SER A 121 -9.10 -4.80 12.40
CA SER A 121 -9.79 -6.05 12.75
C SER A 121 -10.88 -6.47 11.76
N ARG A 122 -11.33 -5.56 10.89
CA ARG A 122 -12.33 -5.82 9.86
C ARG A 122 -11.73 -6.15 8.50
N ASP A 123 -10.41 -6.22 8.40
CA ASP A 123 -9.74 -6.63 7.17
C ASP A 123 -10.00 -8.11 6.90
N LYS A 124 -10.32 -8.44 5.65
CA LYS A 124 -10.53 -9.81 5.18
C LYS A 124 -9.25 -10.45 4.63
N ILE A 125 -8.18 -9.67 4.58
CA ILE A 125 -6.85 -10.06 4.11
C ILE A 125 -5.83 -9.68 5.18
N ASP A 126 -4.79 -10.50 5.32
CA ASP A 126 -3.77 -10.30 6.34
C ASP A 126 -3.03 -8.97 6.13
N SER A 127 -3.04 -8.11 7.17
CA SER A 127 -2.39 -6.80 7.17
C SER A 127 -1.99 -6.30 8.58
#